data_AF-A0A261CXB4-F1
#
_entry.id   AF-A0A261CXB4-F1
#
_cell.length_a   1.000
_cell.length_b   1.000
_cell.length_c   1.000
_cell.angle_alpha   90.00
_cell.angle_beta   90.00
_cell.angle_gamma   90.00
#
_symmetry.space_group_name_H-M   'P 1'
#
loop_
_entity.id
_entity.type
_entity.pdbx_description
1 polymer ?
#
loop_
_entity_poly.entity_id
_entity_poly.type
_entity_poly.pdbx_seq_one_letter_code
_entity_poly.pdbx_strand_id
1 'polypeptide(L)'
;MRLRLRHRMPSVELAIAAPAAAVWEVLVDLKVWPEWGPTVSGAELDGPGPLTFGSRGKVWTPVGVPLPFEIDEFVDGRAWGWRVAGVPATRHEVIPTRDGCVLSFGVPVWAPAYLPVMAVALPRIARLATARRSA
;
A
#
# COMPACT_ATOMS: atom_id res chain seq x y z
N MET A 1 15.82 5.56 0.34
CA MET A 1 15.09 4.46 -0.32
C MET A 1 16.03 3.29 -0.54
N ARG A 2 15.63 2.05 -0.26
CA ARG A 2 16.47 0.85 -0.41
C ARG A 2 15.73 -0.23 -1.19
N LEU A 3 16.42 -0.97 -2.06
CA LEU A 3 15.89 -2.15 -2.75
C LEU A 3 16.22 -3.41 -1.94
N ARG A 4 15.27 -4.32 -1.77
CA ARG A 4 15.45 -5.61 -1.08
C ARG A 4 14.64 -6.73 -1.75
N LEU A 5 14.85 -7.96 -1.28
CA LEU A 5 13.95 -9.07 -1.49
C LEU A 5 13.30 -9.40 -0.15
N ARG A 6 11.97 -9.28 -0.04
CA ARG A 6 11.19 -9.65 1.16
C ARG A 6 10.03 -10.55 0.76
N HIS A 7 9.76 -11.59 1.54
CA HIS A 7 8.68 -12.55 1.23
C HIS A 7 8.74 -13.08 -0.21
N ARG A 8 9.95 -13.27 -0.77
CA ARG A 8 10.22 -13.63 -2.17
C ARG A 8 9.73 -12.63 -3.23
N MET A 9 9.47 -11.37 -2.83
CA MET A 9 9.10 -10.25 -3.70
C MET A 9 10.21 -9.20 -3.74
N PRO A 10 10.61 -8.70 -4.91
CA PRO A 10 11.41 -7.48 -5.00
C PRO A 10 10.66 -6.33 -4.34
N SER A 11 11.34 -5.57 -3.48
CA SER A 11 10.71 -4.50 -2.70
C SER A 11 11.52 -3.21 -2.71
N VAL A 12 10.81 -2.09 -2.58
CA VAL A 12 11.35 -0.79 -2.22
C VAL A 12 10.97 -0.44 -0.79
N GLU A 13 11.91 0.15 -0.06
CA GLU A 13 11.76 0.49 1.35
C GLU A 13 12.13 1.95 1.64
N LEU A 14 11.38 2.56 2.58
CA LEU A 14 11.65 3.88 3.12
C LEU A 14 11.52 3.84 4.65
N ALA A 15 12.54 4.34 5.34
CA ALA A 15 12.44 4.62 6.77
C ALA A 15 11.69 5.94 6.97
N ILE A 16 10.73 5.95 7.88
CA ILE A 16 9.84 7.08 8.16
C ILE A 16 9.93 7.37 9.67
N ALA A 17 10.22 8.62 10.02
CA ALA A 17 10.23 9.10 11.40
C ALA A 17 8.79 9.40 11.88
N ALA A 18 7.92 8.40 11.80
CA ALA A 18 6.52 8.46 12.26
C ALA A 18 6.13 7.11 12.89
N PRO A 19 5.14 7.08 13.81
CA PRO A 19 4.60 5.85 14.35
C PRO A 19 4.03 4.96 13.25
N ALA A 20 4.25 3.65 13.36
CA ALA A 20 3.73 2.66 12.42
C ALA A 20 2.20 2.75 12.25
N ALA A 21 1.46 3.06 13.32
CA ALA A 21 0.01 3.21 13.28
C ALA A 21 -0.45 4.32 12.32
N ALA A 22 0.21 5.49 12.33
CA ALA A 22 -0.14 6.59 11.44
C ALA A 22 0.09 6.25 9.96
N VAL A 23 1.15 5.49 9.68
CA VAL A 23 1.42 4.99 8.32
C VAL A 23 0.39 3.93 7.93
N TRP A 24 0.04 3.03 8.85
CA TRP A 24 -0.97 2.00 8.63
C TRP A 24 -2.34 2.58 8.28
N GLU A 25 -2.80 3.58 9.03
CA GLU A 25 -4.07 4.27 8.78
C GLU A 25 -4.15 4.89 7.38
N VAL A 26 -3.02 5.38 6.83
CA VAL A 26 -2.96 5.88 5.45
C VAL A 26 -3.03 4.75 4.43
N LEU A 27 -2.41 3.60 4.73
CA LEU A 27 -2.41 2.46 3.82
C LEU A 27 -3.78 1.81 3.67
N VAL A 28 -4.56 1.72 4.75
CA VAL A 28 -5.88 1.04 4.74
C VAL A 28 -7.05 1.95 4.40
N ASP A 29 -6.82 3.26 4.28
CA ASP A 29 -7.84 4.23 3.91
C ASP A 29 -7.91 4.40 2.38
N LEU A 30 -8.90 3.74 1.77
CA LEU A 30 -9.11 3.75 0.32
C LEU A 30 -9.31 5.16 -0.26
N LYS A 31 -9.83 6.11 0.54
CA LYS A 31 -10.10 7.47 0.08
C LYS A 31 -8.82 8.22 -0.26
N VAL A 32 -7.72 7.88 0.41
CA VAL A 32 -6.41 8.53 0.19
C VAL A 32 -5.50 7.74 -0.74
N TRP A 33 -5.91 6.56 -1.21
CA TRP A 33 -5.14 5.81 -2.21
C TRP A 33 -4.79 6.62 -3.46
N PRO A 34 -5.68 7.47 -4.02
CA PRO A 34 -5.32 8.32 -5.16
C PRO A 34 -4.25 9.36 -4.85
N GLU A 35 -4.12 9.79 -3.59
CA GLU A 35 -3.14 10.79 -3.19
C GLU A 35 -1.72 10.21 -3.18
N TRP A 36 -1.56 8.95 -2.75
CA TRP A 36 -0.26 8.31 -2.68
C TRP A 36 0.07 7.38 -3.86
N GLY A 37 -0.91 6.66 -4.41
CA GLY A 37 -0.71 5.63 -5.44
C GLY A 37 -0.71 6.20 -6.86
N PRO A 38 0.42 6.25 -7.59
CA PRO A 38 0.47 6.90 -8.91
C PRO A 38 -0.40 6.24 -9.99
N THR A 39 -0.79 4.97 -9.78
CA THR A 39 -1.64 4.21 -10.71
C THR A 39 -3.02 3.92 -10.15
N VAL A 40 -3.42 4.63 -9.10
CA VAL A 40 -4.75 4.53 -8.51
C VAL A 40 -5.39 5.91 -8.62
N SER A 41 -6.55 5.99 -9.26
CA SER A 41 -7.37 7.22 -9.34
C SER A 41 -8.59 7.18 -8.43
N GLY A 42 -8.94 6.00 -7.92
CA GLY A 42 -10.01 5.77 -6.97
C GLY A 42 -10.01 4.33 -6.47
N ALA A 43 -10.63 4.08 -5.32
CA ALA A 43 -10.91 2.74 -4.83
C ALA A 43 -12.18 2.71 -3.98
N GLU A 44 -12.94 1.63 -4.08
CA GLU A 44 -14.15 1.38 -3.28
C GLU A 44 -14.19 -0.07 -2.82
N LEU A 45 -14.83 -0.33 -1.67
CA LEU A 45 -15.21 -1.67 -1.24
C LEU A 45 -16.61 -2.01 -1.76
N ASP A 46 -16.85 -3.29 -2.06
CA ASP A 46 -18.18 -3.78 -2.45
C ASP A 46 -19.18 -3.77 -1.28
N GLY A 47 -18.69 -3.70 -0.04
CA GLY A 47 -19.49 -3.70 1.18
C GLY A 47 -19.01 -2.67 2.22
N PRO A 48 -19.78 -2.47 3.30
CA PRO A 48 -19.42 -1.54 4.36
C PRO A 48 -18.25 -2.07 5.20
N GLY A 49 -17.55 -1.16 5.88
CA GLY A 49 -16.54 -1.48 6.87
C GLY A 49 -15.11 -1.15 6.44
N PRO A 50 -14.13 -1.49 7.29
CA PRO A 50 -12.72 -1.26 7.00
C PRO A 50 -12.18 -2.29 6.00
N LEU A 51 -11.00 -2.00 5.45
CA LEU A 51 -10.22 -2.97 4.69
C LEU A 51 -9.78 -4.11 5.62
N THR A 52 -10.05 -5.36 5.24
CA THR A 52 -9.69 -6.56 6.01
C THR A 52 -9.34 -7.71 5.06
N PHE A 53 -8.94 -8.86 5.60
CA PHE A 53 -8.79 -10.08 4.80
C PHE A 53 -10.09 -10.45 4.08
N GLY A 54 -10.01 -10.80 2.80
CA GLY A 54 -11.17 -11.16 1.98
C GLY A 54 -12.02 -9.98 1.52
N SER A 55 -11.68 -8.75 1.90
CA SER A 55 -12.32 -7.55 1.35
C SER A 55 -12.21 -7.53 -0.17
N ARG A 56 -13.35 -7.27 -0.84
CA ARG A 56 -13.47 -7.13 -2.29
C ARG A 56 -13.92 -5.71 -2.64
N GLY A 57 -13.58 -5.28 -3.85
CA GLY A 57 -13.91 -3.95 -4.31
C GLY A 57 -13.41 -3.67 -5.71
N LYS A 58 -13.38 -2.39 -6.07
CA LYS A 58 -12.85 -1.90 -7.34
C LYS A 58 -11.75 -0.89 -7.11
N VAL A 59 -10.73 -0.94 -7.95
CA VAL A 59 -9.69 0.07 -8.06
C VAL A 59 -9.74 0.66 -9.46
N TRP A 60 -9.70 1.98 -9.57
CA TRP A 60 -9.67 2.68 -10.84
C TRP A 60 -8.24 3.03 -11.22
N THR A 61 -7.92 2.76 -12.48
CA THR A 61 -6.64 3.15 -13.08
C THR A 61 -6.69 4.62 -13.52
N PRO A 62 -5.55 5.27 -13.80
CA PRO A 62 -5.53 6.68 -14.24
C PRO A 62 -6.31 6.95 -15.53
N VAL A 63 -6.57 5.93 -16.34
CA VAL A 63 -7.36 6.02 -17.59
C VAL A 63 -8.85 5.73 -17.38
N GLY A 64 -9.31 5.62 -16.13
CA GLY A 64 -10.73 5.46 -15.78
C GLY A 64 -11.27 4.03 -15.84
N VAL A 65 -10.43 3.03 -16.13
CA VAL A 65 -10.85 1.61 -16.16
C VAL A 65 -10.92 1.06 -14.72
N PRO A 66 -12.08 0.57 -14.26
CA PRO A 66 -12.20 -0.13 -12.98
C PRO A 66 -11.75 -1.59 -13.10
N LEU A 67 -10.96 -2.04 -12.13
CA LEU A 67 -10.54 -3.43 -12.01
C LEU A 67 -10.98 -3.98 -10.65
N PRO A 68 -11.52 -5.21 -10.59
CA PRO A 68 -11.87 -5.81 -9.31
C PRO A 68 -10.59 -6.15 -8.54
N PHE A 69 -10.62 -5.98 -7.22
CA PHE A 69 -9.57 -6.46 -6.34
C PHE A 69 -10.11 -7.33 -5.22
N GLU A 70 -9.20 -8.12 -4.64
CA GLU A 70 -9.44 -8.91 -3.43
C GLU A 70 -8.20 -8.82 -2.54
N ILE A 71 -8.40 -8.58 -1.24
CA ILE A 71 -7.34 -8.65 -0.24
C ILE A 71 -7.13 -10.12 0.13
N ASP A 72 -5.98 -10.68 -0.27
CA ASP A 72 -5.61 -12.08 -0.06
C ASP A 72 -4.52 -12.28 1.01
N GLU A 73 -4.04 -11.19 1.61
CA GLU A 73 -3.24 -11.18 2.82
C GLU A 73 -3.62 -9.96 3.67
N PHE A 74 -3.80 -10.15 4.97
CA PHE A 74 -4.03 -9.04 5.88
C PHE A 74 -3.54 -9.39 7.29
N VAL A 75 -2.65 -8.57 7.82
CA VAL A 75 -2.17 -8.59 9.21
C VAL A 75 -2.37 -7.19 9.75
N ASP A 76 -3.33 -7.03 10.65
CA ASP A 76 -3.70 -5.72 11.17
C ASP A 76 -2.50 -4.98 11.78
N GLY A 77 -2.42 -3.68 11.49
CA GLY A 77 -1.32 -2.81 11.86
C GLY A 77 0.01 -3.07 11.14
N ARG A 78 0.09 -4.06 10.25
CA ARG A 78 1.39 -4.60 9.78
C ARG A 78 1.50 -4.80 8.28
N ALA A 79 0.61 -5.53 7.64
CA ALA A 79 0.76 -5.83 6.22
C ALA A 79 -0.55 -6.16 5.53
N TRP A 80 -0.62 -5.88 4.24
CA TRP A 80 -1.67 -6.43 3.39
C TRP A 80 -1.17 -6.65 1.96
N GLY A 81 -1.76 -7.64 1.32
CA GLY A 81 -1.54 -8.03 -0.06
C GLY A 81 -2.89 -8.15 -0.77
N TRP A 82 -2.85 -8.09 -2.08
CA TRP A 82 -4.05 -8.12 -2.89
C TRP A 82 -3.82 -8.72 -4.27
N ARG A 83 -4.93 -9.13 -4.86
CA ARG A 83 -5.04 -9.47 -6.28
C ARG A 83 -5.82 -8.39 -6.98
N VAL A 84 -5.40 -8.04 -8.18
CA VAL A 84 -6.15 -7.13 -9.07
C VAL A 84 -6.46 -7.89 -10.35
N ALA A 85 -7.73 -7.92 -10.75
CA ALA A 85 -8.24 -8.74 -11.86
C ALA A 85 -7.81 -10.22 -11.76
N GLY A 86 -7.75 -10.74 -10.53
CA GLY A 86 -7.36 -12.14 -10.26
C GLY A 86 -5.85 -12.42 -10.37
N VAL A 87 -5.00 -11.40 -10.56
CA VAL A 87 -3.53 -11.55 -10.63
C VAL A 87 -2.90 -11.04 -9.32
N PRO A 88 -1.92 -11.75 -8.71
CA PRO A 88 -1.21 -11.22 -7.55
C PRO A 88 -0.57 -9.87 -7.88
N ALA A 89 -0.85 -8.87 -7.04
CA ALA A 89 -0.35 -7.51 -7.21
C ALA A 89 0.69 -7.20 -6.12
N THR A 90 0.69 -5.97 -5.64
CA THR A 90 1.69 -5.49 -4.68
C THR A 90 1.40 -5.98 -3.26
N ARG A 91 2.44 -5.99 -2.42
CA ARG A 91 2.30 -6.23 -0.99
C ARG A 91 2.81 -5.01 -0.24
N HIS A 92 2.05 -4.53 0.73
CA HIS A 92 2.37 -3.35 1.52
C HIS A 92 2.64 -3.77 2.96
N GLU A 93 3.72 -3.27 3.55
CA GLU A 93 4.11 -3.65 4.90
C GLU A 93 4.68 -2.46 5.68
N VAL A 94 4.26 -2.35 6.94
CA VAL A 94 4.80 -1.42 7.93
C VAL A 94 5.51 -2.22 9.03
N ILE A 95 6.77 -1.88 9.24
CA ILE A 95 7.64 -2.55 10.20
C ILE A 95 7.99 -1.52 11.29
N PRO A 96 7.45 -1.66 12.50
CA PRO A 96 7.81 -0.78 13.62
C PRO A 96 9.31 -0.83 13.92
N THR A 97 9.89 0.32 14.24
CA THR A 97 11.27 0.45 14.72
C THR A 97 11.29 1.30 15.99
N ARG A 98 12.46 1.44 16.63
CA ARG A 98 12.62 2.25 17.84
C ARG A 98 12.25 3.73 17.61
N ASP A 99 12.63 4.27 16.45
CA ASP A 99 12.55 5.70 16.14
C ASP A 99 11.47 6.03 15.08
N GLY A 100 10.56 5.08 14.79
CA GLY A 100 9.51 5.24 13.80
C GLY A 100 9.11 3.91 13.16
N CYS A 101 9.14 3.85 11.83
CA CYS A 101 8.88 2.62 11.10
C CYS A 101 9.61 2.53 9.76
N VAL A 102 9.61 1.35 9.16
CA VAL A 102 9.98 1.12 7.77
C VAL A 102 8.74 0.76 6.98
N LEU A 103 8.47 1.49 5.91
CA LEU A 103 7.45 1.17 4.92
C LEU A 103 8.09 0.40 3.78
N SER A 104 7.53 -0.76 3.44
CA SER A 104 8.03 -1.66 2.41
C SER A 104 6.92 -2.01 1.41
N PHE A 105 7.15 -1.76 0.13
CA PHE A 105 6.26 -2.16 -0.96
C PHE A 105 6.95 -3.23 -1.79
N GLY A 106 6.39 -4.44 -1.78
CA GLY A 106 6.80 -5.56 -2.62
C GLY A 106 6.02 -5.59 -3.92
N VAL A 107 6.67 -5.96 -5.02
CA VAL A 107 6.04 -6.23 -6.31
C VAL A 107 6.18 -7.71 -6.67
N PRO A 108 5.27 -8.27 -7.49
CA PRO A 108 5.44 -9.62 -8.01
C PRO A 108 6.78 -9.77 -8.76
N VAL A 109 7.38 -10.96 -8.70
CA VAL A 109 8.67 -11.25 -9.36
C VAL A 109 8.66 -11.04 -10.87
N TRP A 110 7.49 -11.09 -11.50
CA TRP A 110 7.30 -10.84 -12.93
C TRP A 110 7.16 -9.35 -13.27
N ALA A 111 7.00 -8.48 -12.26
CA ALA A 111 6.76 -7.04 -12.42
C ALA A 111 7.83 -6.11 -11.77
N PRO A 112 9.14 -6.43 -11.79
CA PRO A 112 10.14 -5.58 -11.13
C PRO A 112 10.26 -4.18 -11.74
N ALA A 113 9.89 -4.01 -13.02
CA ALA A 113 9.81 -2.70 -13.68
C ALA A 113 8.81 -1.74 -13.01
N TYR A 114 7.94 -2.23 -12.13
CA TYR A 114 6.97 -1.44 -11.38
C TYR A 114 7.54 -0.84 -10.06
N LEU A 115 8.75 -1.25 -9.64
CA LEU A 115 9.41 -0.71 -8.45
C LEU A 115 9.58 0.82 -8.45
N PRO A 116 9.88 1.52 -9.57
CA PRO A 116 9.93 2.99 -9.59
C PRO A 116 8.59 3.66 -9.25
N VAL A 117 7.46 3.05 -9.65
CA VAL A 117 6.12 3.55 -9.29
C VAL A 117 5.91 3.42 -7.79
N MET A 118 6.28 2.28 -7.20
CA MET A 118 6.22 2.07 -5.76
C MET A 118 7.13 3.05 -5.01
N ALA A 119 8.33 3.29 -5.53
CA ALA A 119 9.28 4.25 -4.97
C ALA A 119 8.71 5.68 -4.87
N VAL A 120 7.85 6.09 -5.80
CA VAL A 120 7.14 7.39 -5.74
C VAL A 120 6.04 7.41 -4.68
N ALA A 121 5.37 6.29 -4.44
CA ALA A 121 4.30 6.19 -3.44
C ALA A 121 4.82 6.36 -2.00
N LEU A 122 5.99 5.79 -1.69
CA LEU A 122 6.53 5.75 -0.33
C LEU A 122 6.67 7.15 0.33
N PRO A 123 7.29 8.16 -0.32
CA PRO A 123 7.36 9.52 0.24
C PRO A 123 6.00 10.22 0.36
N ARG A 124 5.04 9.92 -0.51
CA ARG A 124 3.68 10.49 -0.44
C ARG A 124 2.96 9.99 0.82
N ILE A 125 3.04 8.69 1.09
CA ILE A 125 2.51 8.08 2.32
C ILE A 125 3.16 8.69 3.55
N ALA A 126 4.49 8.86 3.55
CA ALA A 126 5.20 9.47 4.67
C ALA A 126 4.70 10.90 4.98
N ARG A 127 4.41 11.70 3.95
CA ARG A 127 3.85 13.06 4.10
C ARG A 127 2.44 13.02 4.69
N LEU A 128 1.56 12.18 4.15
CA LEU A 128 0.18 12.02 4.63
C LEU A 128 0.14 11.56 6.10
N ALA A 129 0.96 10.58 6.46
CA ALA A 129 1.06 10.07 7.82
C ALA A 129 1.57 11.12 8.82
N THR A 130 2.52 11.97 8.38
CA THR A 130 3.04 13.06 9.21
C THR A 130 2.00 14.17 9.39
N ALA A 131 1.21 14.47 8.36
CA ALA A 131 0.13 15.45 8.44
C ALA A 131 -0.98 15.03 9.41
N ARG A 132 -1.36 13.74 9.42
CA ARG A 132 -2.37 13.19 10.35
C ARG A 132 -1.97 13.28 11.83
N ARG A 133 -0.68 13.31 12.14
CA ARG A 133 -0.19 13.47 13.53
C ARG A 133 -0.38 14.87 14.10
N SER A 134 -0.51 15.87 13.24
CA SER A 134 -0.57 17.28 13.63
C SER A 134 -2.00 17.80 13.72
N ALA A 135 -2.99 16.96 13.39
CA ALA A 135 -4.42 17.23 13.51
C ALA A 135 -4.95 16.58 14.80
#